data_AF-A0AAQ4E1M5-F1
#
_entry.id   AF-A0AAQ4E1M5-F1
#
_cell.length_a   1.000
_cell.length_b   1.000
_cell.length_c   1.000
_cell.angle_alpha   90.00
_cell.angle_beta   90.00
_cell.angle_gamma   90.00
#
_symmetry.space_group_name_H-M   'P 1'
#
loop_
_entity.id
_entity.type
_entity.pdbx_description
1 polymer ?
#
loop_
_entity_poly.entity_id
_entity_poly.type
_entity_poly.pdbx_seq_one_letter_code
_entity_poly.pdbx_strand_id
1 'polypeptide(L)'
;MSNDKAIHVEDEPSRNDTAPTNAGAQGGDQVVAEALAGADSDRRSKTGEGGQAYAGDPFAICHALGLTRSDLVDMSVRQLNSRMRSAGLNGQDTRAIKHLRRMLKNRGYAAICRTRRVVQRGHLEEQKEVLHERIEALKAENAELAAEVARIQRDYTGLLAWCIEHHALTAEQIQPYLSSPLGSK
;
A
#
# COMPACT_ATOMS: atom_id res chain seq x y z
N MET A 1 -21.07 -42.28 23.92
CA MET A 1 -21.19 -40.82 23.72
C MET A 1 -20.23 -40.48 22.58
N SER A 2 -20.51 -40.83 21.32
CA SER A 2 -21.42 -40.13 20.41
C SER A 2 -21.19 -38.61 20.44
N ASN A 3 -20.36 -38.08 19.52
CA ASN A 3 -20.87 -37.63 18.23
C ASN A 3 -19.74 -37.23 17.26
N ASP A 4 -19.94 -37.68 16.03
CA ASP A 4 -19.35 -37.20 14.79
C ASP A 4 -19.59 -35.70 14.56
N LYS A 5 -18.63 -35.03 13.92
CA LYS A 5 -18.92 -34.29 12.69
C LYS A 5 -17.66 -34.07 11.85
N ALA A 6 -17.58 -34.85 10.77
CA ALA A 6 -16.73 -34.57 9.62
C ALA A 6 -17.21 -33.29 8.92
N ILE A 7 -16.28 -32.40 8.53
CA ILE A 7 -16.46 -31.53 7.37
C ILE A 7 -15.15 -31.56 6.58
N HIS A 8 -15.27 -32.22 5.43
CA HIS A 8 -14.37 -32.20 4.29
C HIS A 8 -14.40 -30.80 3.68
N VAL A 9 -13.25 -30.18 3.47
CA VAL A 9 -13.11 -29.05 2.52
C VAL A 9 -11.91 -29.34 1.64
N GLU A 10 -12.21 -29.38 0.35
CA GLU A 10 -11.37 -29.72 -0.80
C GLU A 10 -10.18 -28.76 -1.01
N ASP A 11 -9.16 -29.30 -1.67
CA ASP A 11 -8.04 -28.62 -2.31
C ASP A 11 -8.49 -27.62 -3.38
N GLU A 12 -7.92 -26.41 -3.39
CA GLU A 12 -7.89 -25.50 -4.56
C GLU A 12 -6.54 -24.74 -4.60
N PRO A 13 -6.01 -24.39 -5.79
CA PRO A 13 -4.59 -24.48 -6.08
C PRO A 13 -3.82 -23.15 -6.03
N SER A 14 -2.52 -23.31 -5.79
CA SER A 14 -1.39 -22.39 -6.00
C SER A 14 -1.60 -21.34 -7.10
N ARG A 15 -1.61 -20.06 -6.71
CA ARG A 15 -1.40 -18.91 -7.59
C ARG A 15 -0.28 -18.04 -7.02
N ASN A 16 0.82 -18.01 -7.77
CA ASN A 16 1.97 -17.13 -7.57
C ASN A 16 1.56 -15.65 -7.52
N ASP A 17 1.55 -15.08 -6.32
CA ASP A 17 1.60 -13.64 -6.10
C ASP A 17 3.07 -13.20 -6.06
N THR A 18 3.67 -12.98 -7.24
CA THR A 18 4.94 -12.28 -7.31
C THR A 18 4.69 -10.79 -7.04
N ALA A 19 5.09 -10.34 -5.85
CA ALA A 19 5.15 -8.95 -5.46
C ALA A 19 5.96 -8.10 -6.44
N PRO A 20 5.60 -6.83 -6.72
CA PRO A 20 6.58 -5.84 -7.12
C PRO A 20 7.24 -5.29 -5.86
N THR A 21 8.54 -5.53 -5.77
CA THR A 21 9.49 -4.95 -4.83
C THR A 21 9.34 -3.42 -4.76
N ASN A 22 9.07 -2.92 -3.55
CA ASN A 22 9.12 -1.50 -3.21
C ASN A 22 10.59 -1.09 -3.01
N ALA A 23 11.29 -0.80 -4.10
CA ALA A 23 12.52 -0.02 -4.07
C ALA A 23 12.11 1.46 -4.03
N GLY A 24 12.60 2.18 -3.03
CA GLY A 24 12.15 3.51 -2.67
C GLY A 24 12.15 4.52 -3.81
N ALA A 25 11.15 5.40 -3.80
CA ALA A 25 11.15 6.64 -4.53
C ALA A 25 10.68 7.75 -3.59
N GLN A 26 11.67 8.36 -2.92
CA GLN A 26 11.58 9.74 -2.48
C GLN A 26 11.42 10.63 -3.72
N GLY A 27 10.60 11.67 -3.63
CA GLY A 27 10.73 12.83 -4.50
C GLY A 27 9.46 13.26 -5.23
N GLY A 28 8.92 14.39 -4.78
CA GLY A 28 8.74 15.53 -5.68
C GLY A 28 7.44 15.59 -6.46
N ASP A 29 6.56 16.45 -5.97
CA ASP A 29 5.57 17.19 -6.73
C ASP A 29 6.23 17.85 -7.96
N GLN A 30 5.78 17.54 -9.18
CA GLN A 30 6.04 18.38 -10.35
C GLN A 30 4.90 18.25 -11.37
N VAL A 31 4.03 19.24 -11.33
CA VAL A 31 3.09 19.59 -12.38
C VAL A 31 3.85 20.01 -13.64
N VAL A 32 3.57 19.39 -14.79
CA VAL A 32 3.16 20.08 -16.03
C VAL A 32 2.69 19.08 -17.09
N ALA A 33 1.59 19.46 -17.73
CA ALA A 33 0.99 18.80 -18.87
C ALA A 33 1.88 18.90 -20.11
N GLU A 34 2.05 17.82 -20.86
CA GLU A 34 2.39 17.90 -22.28
C GLU A 34 2.16 16.58 -23.03
N ALA A 35 1.75 16.73 -24.29
CA ALA A 35 1.75 15.74 -25.37
C ALA A 35 0.74 14.56 -25.33
N LEU A 36 -0.52 14.88 -25.61
CA LEU A 36 -1.43 14.01 -26.37
C LEU A 36 -0.97 13.91 -27.85
N ALA A 37 0.19 13.31 -28.12
CA ALA A 37 0.60 12.91 -29.47
C ALA A 37 1.89 12.07 -29.43
N GLY A 38 1.77 10.75 -29.61
CA GLY A 38 2.91 9.84 -29.78
C GLY A 38 2.38 8.51 -30.31
N ALA A 39 2.12 8.45 -31.61
CA ALA A 39 3.04 7.87 -32.60
C ALA A 39 2.98 6.33 -32.57
N ASP A 40 1.92 5.78 -33.17
CA ASP A 40 1.82 4.36 -33.49
C ASP A 40 2.57 4.12 -34.81
N SER A 41 3.86 3.83 -34.70
CA SER A 41 4.72 3.42 -35.80
C SER A 41 4.51 1.94 -36.08
N ASP A 42 3.52 1.60 -36.91
CA ASP A 42 3.56 0.34 -37.65
C ASP A 42 2.79 0.45 -38.98
N ARG A 43 3.52 0.92 -40.00
CA ARG A 43 3.08 0.91 -41.40
C ARG A 43 3.31 -0.48 -41.98
N ARG A 44 2.25 -1.29 -42.04
CA ARG A 44 2.09 -2.26 -43.13
C ARG A 44 0.66 -2.27 -43.66
N SER A 45 0.40 -1.38 -44.62
CA SER A 45 -0.84 -1.33 -45.38
C SER A 45 -0.87 -2.47 -46.41
N LYS A 46 -1.74 -3.46 -46.18
CA LYS A 46 -2.24 -4.37 -47.21
C LYS A 46 -3.75 -4.51 -47.02
N THR A 47 -4.51 -3.65 -47.68
CA THR A 47 -5.97 -3.78 -47.94
C THR A 47 -6.26 -2.79 -49.08
N GLY A 48 -6.76 -3.18 -50.25
CA GLY A 48 -7.84 -4.14 -50.44
C GLY A 48 -9.14 -3.40 -50.13
N GLU A 49 -9.67 -2.71 -51.14
CA GLU A 49 -10.97 -2.06 -51.11
C GLU A 49 -12.06 -3.14 -50.91
N GLY A 50 -12.87 -3.00 -49.87
CA GLY A 50 -13.95 -3.95 -49.58
C GLY A 50 -14.74 -3.59 -48.33
N GLY A 51 -15.87 -2.90 -48.53
CA GLY A 51 -17.04 -2.86 -47.63
C GLY A 51 -16.90 -2.09 -46.32
N GLN A 52 -17.75 -1.06 -46.13
CA GLN A 52 -17.90 -0.33 -44.86
C GLN A 52 -18.57 -1.22 -43.78
N ALA A 53 -17.86 -2.18 -43.22
CA ALA A 53 -18.33 -2.87 -42.03
C ALA A 53 -18.05 -1.99 -40.80
N TYR A 54 -19.12 -1.66 -40.06
CA TYR A 54 -19.21 -0.93 -38.79
C TYR A 54 -18.60 0.47 -38.66
N ALA A 55 -17.91 1.00 -39.68
CA ALA A 55 -17.39 2.37 -39.74
C ALA A 55 -16.50 2.79 -38.55
N GLY A 56 -15.88 1.82 -37.85
CA GLY A 56 -15.14 2.08 -36.63
C GLY A 56 -15.98 2.39 -35.39
N ASP A 57 -17.31 2.20 -35.42
CA ASP A 57 -18.15 2.31 -34.23
C ASP A 57 -17.91 1.10 -33.30
N PRO A 58 -17.28 1.31 -32.13
CA PRO A 58 -17.00 0.22 -31.18
C PRO A 58 -18.27 -0.51 -30.71
N PHE A 59 -19.42 0.17 -30.63
CA PHE A 59 -20.65 -0.40 -30.10
C PHE A 59 -21.33 -1.33 -31.12
N ALA A 60 -21.44 -0.90 -32.38
CA ALA A 60 -21.92 -1.76 -33.45
C ALA A 60 -21.04 -3.02 -33.62
N ILE A 61 -19.72 -2.89 -33.56
CA ILE A 61 -18.79 -4.03 -33.63
C ILE A 61 -19.00 -4.98 -32.45
N CYS A 62 -19.10 -4.46 -31.22
CA CYS A 62 -19.36 -5.29 -30.04
C CYS A 62 -20.69 -6.04 -30.16
N HIS A 63 -21.75 -5.38 -30.63
CA HIS A 63 -23.05 -6.00 -30.85
C HIS A 63 -22.98 -7.14 -31.87
N ALA A 64 -22.32 -6.91 -33.01
CA ALA A 64 -22.13 -7.93 -34.04
C ALA A 64 -21.31 -9.14 -33.57
N LEU A 65 -20.37 -8.93 -32.64
CA LEU A 65 -19.57 -9.98 -32.03
C LEU A 65 -20.25 -10.66 -30.82
N GLY A 66 -21.46 -10.24 -30.45
CA GLY A 66 -22.13 -10.71 -29.22
C GLY A 66 -21.30 -10.46 -27.96
N LEU A 67 -20.52 -9.38 -27.94
CA LEU A 67 -19.64 -9.02 -26.83
C LEU A 67 -20.29 -7.97 -25.94
N THR A 68 -20.36 -8.25 -24.65
CA THR A 68 -20.70 -7.24 -23.65
C THR A 68 -19.48 -6.40 -23.28
N ARG A 69 -19.73 -5.30 -22.56
CA ARG A 69 -18.66 -4.47 -21.98
C ARG A 69 -17.81 -5.25 -20.97
N SER A 70 -18.40 -6.18 -20.21
CA SER A 70 -17.65 -7.02 -19.25
C SER A 70 -16.73 -7.98 -20.00
N ASP A 71 -17.26 -8.71 -20.98
CA ASP A 71 -16.48 -9.66 -21.77
C ASP A 71 -15.25 -8.99 -22.39
N LEU A 72 -15.39 -7.76 -22.87
CA LEU A 72 -14.29 -7.02 -23.47
C LEU A 72 -13.17 -6.70 -22.47
N VAL A 73 -13.51 -6.41 -21.22
CA VAL A 73 -12.54 -6.18 -20.14
C VAL A 73 -11.87 -7.50 -19.75
N ASP A 74 -12.67 -8.55 -19.58
CA ASP A 74 -12.31 -9.82 -18.94
C ASP A 74 -11.56 -10.79 -19.88
N MET A 75 -11.87 -10.81 -21.18
CA MET A 75 -11.20 -11.67 -22.15
C MET A 75 -9.69 -11.45 -22.16
N SER A 76 -8.88 -12.51 -22.21
CA SER A 76 -7.45 -12.35 -22.45
C SER A 76 -7.16 -11.65 -23.80
N VAL A 77 -5.95 -11.10 -23.96
CA VAL A 77 -5.52 -10.47 -25.22
C VAL A 77 -5.58 -11.48 -26.37
N ARG A 78 -5.21 -12.75 -26.12
CA ARG A 78 -5.26 -13.83 -27.13
C ARG A 78 -6.70 -14.12 -27.57
N GLN A 79 -7.62 -14.26 -26.62
CA GLN A 79 -9.04 -14.52 -26.91
C GLN A 79 -9.66 -13.37 -27.72
N LEU A 80 -9.44 -12.12 -27.31
CA LEU A 80 -9.94 -10.95 -28.03
C LEU A 80 -9.38 -10.90 -29.46
N ASN A 81 -8.06 -11.08 -29.61
CA ASN A 81 -7.43 -11.09 -30.93
C ASN A 81 -7.93 -12.24 -31.82
N SER A 82 -8.23 -13.41 -31.25
CA SER A 82 -8.82 -14.51 -32.00
C SER A 82 -10.22 -14.15 -32.49
N ARG A 83 -11.08 -13.61 -31.62
CA ARG A 83 -12.45 -13.20 -32.01
C ARG A 83 -12.45 -12.14 -33.10
N MET A 84 -11.59 -11.12 -33.01
CA MET A 84 -11.49 -10.07 -34.04
C MET A 84 -11.02 -10.62 -35.39
N ARG A 85 -10.10 -11.61 -35.40
CA ARG A 85 -9.66 -12.27 -36.63
C ARG A 85 -10.72 -13.20 -37.22
N SER A 86 -11.37 -14.00 -36.39
CA SER A 86 -12.43 -14.92 -36.82
C SER A 86 -13.62 -14.18 -37.42
N ALA A 87 -13.89 -12.96 -36.97
CA ALA A 87 -14.93 -12.09 -37.51
C ALA A 87 -14.48 -11.26 -38.74
N GLY A 88 -13.23 -11.36 -39.17
CA GLY A 88 -12.71 -10.64 -40.32
C GLY A 88 -12.72 -9.12 -40.18
N LEU A 89 -12.55 -8.60 -38.95
CA LEU A 89 -12.57 -7.14 -38.73
C LEU A 89 -11.44 -6.44 -39.49
N ASN A 90 -11.77 -5.29 -40.06
CA ASN A 90 -10.79 -4.42 -40.70
C ASN A 90 -9.89 -3.72 -39.65
N GLY A 91 -8.83 -3.05 -40.11
CA GLY A 91 -7.87 -2.38 -39.24
C GLY A 91 -8.46 -1.19 -38.45
N GLN A 92 -9.49 -0.53 -38.95
CA GLN A 92 -10.16 0.56 -38.25
C GLN A 92 -10.99 0.04 -37.07
N ASP A 93 -11.82 -0.98 -37.32
CA ASP A 93 -12.67 -1.63 -36.33
C ASP A 93 -11.85 -2.31 -35.22
N THR A 94 -10.74 -2.93 -35.60
CA THR A 94 -9.80 -3.53 -34.64
C THR A 94 -9.22 -2.47 -33.69
N ARG A 95 -8.86 -1.29 -34.20
CA ARG A 95 -8.37 -0.17 -33.36
C ARG A 95 -9.48 0.38 -32.46
N ALA A 96 -10.69 0.51 -32.98
CA ALA A 96 -11.86 0.97 -32.24
C ALA A 96 -12.16 0.08 -31.02
N ILE A 97 -12.15 -1.25 -31.19
CA ILE A 97 -12.36 -2.21 -30.10
C ILE A 97 -11.22 -2.18 -29.07
N LYS A 98 -9.97 -2.09 -29.52
CA LYS A 98 -8.81 -1.95 -28.61
C LYS A 98 -8.90 -0.66 -27.79
N HIS A 99 -9.30 0.44 -28.41
CA HIS A 99 -9.49 1.72 -27.72
C HIS A 99 -10.62 1.64 -26.69
N LEU A 100 -11.79 1.12 -27.07
CA LEU A 100 -12.92 0.91 -26.16
C LEU A 100 -12.52 0.04 -24.96
N ARG A 101 -11.79 -1.04 -25.20
CA ARG A 101 -11.28 -1.91 -24.13
C ARG A 101 -10.37 -1.13 -23.16
N ARG A 102 -9.46 -0.30 -23.67
CA ARG A 102 -8.57 0.52 -22.84
C ARG A 102 -9.35 1.53 -22.02
N MET A 103 -10.33 2.20 -22.62
CA MET A 103 -11.25 3.12 -21.93
C MET A 103 -12.00 2.43 -20.78
N LEU A 104 -12.53 1.22 -20.99
CA LEU A 104 -13.22 0.45 -19.96
C LEU A 104 -12.28 0.00 -18.84
N LYS A 105 -11.07 -0.49 -19.16
CA LYS A 105 -10.07 -0.85 -18.15
C LYS A 105 -9.64 0.36 -17.32
N ASN A 106 -9.38 1.50 -17.96
CA ASN A 106 -9.01 2.74 -17.27
C ASN A 106 -10.11 3.20 -16.31
N ARG A 107 -11.39 3.01 -16.65
CA ARG A 107 -12.50 3.27 -15.74
C ARG A 107 -12.40 2.40 -14.48
N GLY A 108 -12.11 1.12 -14.62
CA GLY A 108 -11.88 0.20 -13.50
C GLY A 108 -10.66 0.59 -12.67
N TYR A 109 -9.54 0.89 -13.32
CA TYR A 109 -8.31 1.33 -12.64
C TYR A 109 -8.50 2.63 -11.85
N ALA A 110 -9.30 3.58 -12.34
CA ALA A 110 -9.63 4.79 -11.59
C ALA A 110 -10.40 4.48 -10.30
N ALA A 111 -11.33 3.52 -10.32
CA ALA A 111 -12.03 3.08 -9.11
C ALA A 111 -11.08 2.41 -8.13
N ILE A 112 -10.28 1.44 -8.60
CA ILE A 112 -9.28 0.73 -7.78
C ILE A 112 -8.26 1.71 -7.18
N CYS A 113 -7.82 2.71 -7.93
CA CYS A 113 -6.89 3.74 -7.47
C CYS A 113 -7.47 4.55 -6.29
N ARG A 114 -8.74 4.96 -6.39
CA ARG A 114 -9.43 5.66 -5.30
C ARG A 114 -9.56 4.79 -4.07
N THR A 115 -9.98 3.52 -4.22
CA THR A 115 -10.08 2.57 -3.11
C THR A 115 -8.73 2.35 -2.44
N ARG A 116 -7.67 2.07 -3.21
CA ARG A 116 -6.32 1.86 -2.69
C ARG A 116 -5.82 3.06 -1.91
N ARG A 117 -6.07 4.28 -2.40
CA ARG A 117 -5.68 5.51 -1.72
C ARG A 117 -6.39 5.67 -0.37
N VAL A 118 -7.70 5.42 -0.33
CA VAL A 118 -8.48 5.50 0.91
C VAL A 118 -8.00 4.45 1.93
N VAL A 119 -7.81 3.20 1.48
CA VAL A 119 -7.31 2.11 2.33
C VAL A 119 -5.90 2.43 2.86
N GLN A 120 -4.99 2.89 1.98
CA GLN A 120 -3.63 3.25 2.39
C GLN A 120 -3.63 4.39 3.39
N ARG A 121 -4.48 5.41 3.20
CA ARG A 121 -4.63 6.49 4.18
C ARG A 121 -5.12 5.96 5.52
N GLY A 122 -6.15 5.11 5.52
CA GLY A 122 -6.66 4.50 6.75
C GLY A 122 -5.59 3.69 7.50
N HIS A 123 -4.76 2.93 6.78
CA HIS A 123 -3.65 2.21 7.39
C HIS A 123 -2.60 3.15 8.02
N LEU A 124 -2.29 4.27 7.37
CA LEU A 124 -1.39 5.27 7.94
C LEU A 124 -1.99 5.97 9.17
N GLU A 125 -3.30 6.21 9.18
CA GLU A 125 -4.03 6.78 10.32
C GLU A 125 -4.00 5.82 11.52
N GLU A 126 -4.25 4.53 11.29
CA GLU A 126 -4.14 3.46 12.31
C GLU A 126 -2.71 3.36 12.87
N GLN A 127 -1.70 3.33 12.00
CA GLN A 127 -0.30 3.30 12.44
C GLN A 127 0.07 4.53 13.29
N LYS A 128 -0.42 5.71 12.91
CA LYS A 128 -0.21 6.94 13.68
C LYS A 128 -0.83 6.84 15.07
N GLU A 129 -2.05 6.31 15.17
CA GLU A 129 -2.75 6.12 16.45
C GLU A 129 -1.99 5.16 17.37
N VAL A 130 -1.60 4.00 16.86
CA VAL A 130 -0.79 3.01 17.61
C VAL A 130 0.53 3.61 18.11
N LEU A 131 1.22 4.38 17.27
CA LEU A 131 2.47 5.04 17.68
C LEU A 131 2.24 6.12 18.73
N HIS A 132 1.15 6.89 18.62
CA HIS A 132 0.80 7.88 19.63
C HIS A 132 0.50 7.23 20.98
N GLU A 133 -0.29 6.15 21.02
CA GLU A 133 -0.56 5.40 22.24
C GLU A 133 0.74 4.87 22.87
N ARG A 134 1.67 4.35 22.05
CA ARG A 134 2.97 3.88 22.53
C ARG A 134 3.82 5.00 23.13
N ILE A 135 3.81 6.19 22.53
CA ILE A 135 4.51 7.36 23.07
C ILE A 135 3.94 7.74 24.44
N GLU A 136 2.62 7.81 24.58
CA GLU A 136 2.00 8.19 25.84
C GLU A 136 2.25 7.14 26.94
N ALA A 137 2.21 5.85 26.60
CA ALA A 137 2.59 4.78 27.52
C ALA A 137 4.05 4.91 27.99
N LEU A 138 4.99 5.17 27.08
CA LEU A 138 6.41 5.35 27.43
C LEU A 138 6.65 6.62 28.25
N LYS A 139 5.91 7.70 28.01
CA LYS A 139 5.98 8.91 28.83
C LYS A 139 5.51 8.65 30.26
N ALA A 140 4.42 7.90 30.42
CA ALA A 140 3.92 7.52 31.74
C ALA A 140 4.93 6.66 32.50
N GLU A 141 5.49 5.64 31.84
CA GLU A 141 6.54 4.78 32.41
C GLU A 141 7.79 5.59 32.81
N ASN A 142 8.23 6.52 31.96
CA ASN A 142 9.37 7.38 32.26
C ASN A 142 9.09 8.32 33.45
N ALA A 143 7.87 8.86 33.56
CA ALA A 143 7.47 9.68 34.70
C ALA A 143 7.46 8.87 36.01
N GLU A 144 6.99 7.62 35.98
CA GLU A 144 7.04 6.70 37.13
C GLU A 144 8.48 6.40 37.55
N LEU A 145 9.34 6.05 36.59
CA LEU A 145 10.76 5.81 36.86
C LEU A 145 11.47 7.05 37.43
N ALA A 146 11.18 8.24 36.89
CA ALA A 146 11.74 9.48 37.40
C ALA A 146 11.30 9.76 38.85
N ALA A 147 10.04 9.48 39.18
CA ALA A 147 9.53 9.60 40.55
C ALA A 147 10.21 8.61 41.50
N GLU A 148 10.46 7.38 41.06
CA GLU A 148 11.15 6.37 41.85
C GLU A 148 12.62 6.73 42.07
N VAL A 149 13.31 7.25 41.04
CA VAL A 149 14.67 7.79 41.18
C VAL A 149 14.70 8.93 42.20
N ALA A 150 13.75 9.87 42.13
CA ALA A 150 13.67 10.97 43.08
C ALA A 150 13.40 10.50 44.51
N ARG A 151 12.59 9.46 44.70
CA ARG A 151 12.34 8.82 46.00
C ARG A 151 13.62 8.20 46.56
N ILE A 152 14.30 7.38 45.77
CA ILE A 152 15.55 6.72 46.17
C ILE A 152 16.62 7.76 46.51
N GLN A 153 16.76 8.82 45.70
CA GLN A 153 17.69 9.91 45.98
C GLN A 153 17.37 10.62 47.30
N ARG A 154 16.09 10.83 47.62
CA ARG A 154 15.67 11.42 48.90
C ARG A 154 16.02 10.51 50.08
N ASP A 155 15.71 9.21 49.97
CA ASP A 155 16.00 8.25 51.04
C ASP A 155 17.52 8.13 51.25
N TYR A 156 18.29 8.08 50.17
CA TYR A 156 19.75 8.03 50.20
C TYR A 156 20.37 9.28 50.85
N THR A 157 19.94 10.47 50.43
CA THR A 157 20.42 11.73 51.00
C THR A 157 20.03 11.88 52.48
N GLY A 158 18.84 11.44 52.86
CA GLY A 158 18.41 11.38 54.26
C GLY A 158 19.30 10.47 55.12
N LEU A 159 19.64 9.27 54.60
CA LEU A 159 20.56 8.36 55.28
C LEU A 159 21.97 8.96 55.42
N LEU A 160 22.50 9.57 54.37
CA LEU A 160 23.80 10.24 54.43
C LEU A 160 23.83 11.35 55.49
N ALA A 161 22.78 12.18 55.54
CA ALA A 161 22.66 13.22 56.55
C ALA A 161 22.64 12.63 57.97
N TRP A 162 21.87 11.56 58.19
CA TRP A 162 21.82 10.86 59.47
C TRP A 162 23.19 10.29 59.91
N CYS A 163 23.94 9.68 58.98
CA CYS A 163 25.28 9.15 59.25
C CYS A 163 26.28 10.24 59.63
N ILE A 164 26.19 11.43 59.01
CA ILE A 164 27.03 12.59 59.35
C ILE A 164 26.70 13.09 60.76
N GLU A 165 25.42 13.22 61.08
CA GLU A 165 24.94 13.70 62.39
C GLU A 165 25.44 12.80 63.54
N HIS A 166 25.48 11.49 63.31
CA HIS A 166 25.91 10.52 64.31
C HIS A 166 27.41 10.21 64.25
N HIS A 167 28.20 11.00 63.50
CA HIS A 167 29.63 10.81 63.29
C HIS A 167 30.04 9.41 62.79
N ALA A 168 29.11 8.69 62.15
CA ALA A 168 29.37 7.37 61.58
C ALA A 168 30.18 7.47 60.27
N LEU A 169 30.10 8.61 59.58
CA LEU A 169 30.84 8.91 58.36
C LEU A 169 31.32 10.38 58.36
N THR A 170 32.48 10.65 57.79
CA THR A 170 32.98 12.02 57.59
C THR A 170 32.58 12.57 56.23
N ALA A 171 32.50 13.89 56.10
CA ALA A 171 32.13 14.56 54.84
C ALA A 171 33.07 14.21 53.66
N GLU A 172 34.35 13.95 53.93
CA GLU A 172 35.34 13.51 52.93
C GLU A 172 35.05 12.10 52.39
N GLN A 173 34.49 11.21 53.23
CA GLN A 173 34.12 9.85 52.81
C GLN A 173 32.88 9.81 51.91
N ILE A 174 32.08 10.88 51.88
CA ILE A 174 30.78 10.94 51.19
C ILE A 174 30.86 11.66 49.83
N GLN A 175 31.83 12.56 49.63
CA GLN A 175 32.05 13.35 48.39
C GLN A 175 32.01 12.54 47.07
N PRO A 176 32.59 11.33 46.96
CA PRO A 176 32.56 10.54 45.73
C PRO A 176 31.16 10.08 45.30
N TYR A 177 30.22 10.00 46.24
CA TYR A 177 28.87 9.48 45.97
C TYR A 177 27.85 10.57 45.63
N LEU A 178 28.18 11.84 45.87
CA LEU A 178 27.34 12.99 45.52
C LEU A 178 27.56 13.48 44.08
N SER A 179 28.63 13.03 43.43
CA SER A 179 29.17 13.61 42.19
C SER A 179 28.93 12.78 40.93
N SER A 180 28.12 11.71 40.99
CA SER A 180 27.72 10.95 39.80
C SER A 180 26.34 11.41 39.32
N PRO A 181 26.26 12.28 38.29
CA PRO A 181 25.00 12.55 37.62
C PRO A 181 24.66 11.32 36.78
N LEU A 182 23.88 10.41 37.34
CA LEU A 182 23.08 9.49 36.53
C LEU A 182 22.02 10.32 35.80
N GLY A 183 22.39 10.91 34.67
CA GLY A 183 21.47 11.68 33.83
C GLY A 183 22.11 12.87 33.12
N SER A 184 23.03 12.60 32.20
CA SER A 184 23.39 13.56 31.15
C SER A 184 23.62 12.80 29.86
N LYS A 185 22.54 12.62 29.08
CA LYS A 185 22.55 12.34 27.65
C LYS A 185 21.39 13.09 27.02
#